data_AF-A0A2E5JL25-F1
#
_entry.id   AF-A0A2E5JL25-F1
#
_cell.length_a   1.000
_cell.length_b   1.000
_cell.length_c   1.000
_cell.angle_alpha   90.00
_cell.angle_beta   90.00
_cell.angle_gamma   90.00
#
_symmetry.space_group_name_H-M   'P 1'
#
loop_
_entity.id
_entity.type
_entity.pdbx_description
1 polymer ?
#
loop_
_entity_poly.entity_id
_entity_poly.type
_entity_poly.pdbx_seq_one_letter_code
_entity_poly.pdbx_strand_id
1 'polypeptide(L)'
;MATMTRKARGSQSLIDRTKAVFFSSRGFPIILTFTVLAILFVLFRMKGVELDYQVNYINKEIDEVSVENKDLKARKARLMSVDKLRDMAKTHGLAQPRQNQIIVIP
;
A
#
# COMPACT_ATOMS: atom_id res chain seq x y z
N MET A 1 51.58 46.06 -50.87
CA MET A 1 50.49 45.08 -50.68
C MET A 1 50.81 44.24 -49.46
N ALA A 2 50.26 44.59 -48.30
CA ALA A 2 50.43 43.83 -47.07
C ALA A 2 49.06 43.29 -46.65
N THR A 3 48.80 42.03 -46.98
CA THR A 3 47.55 41.36 -46.58
C THR A 3 47.70 40.87 -45.14
N MET A 4 47.09 41.63 -44.24
CA MET A 4 47.00 41.34 -42.82
C MET A 4 46.01 40.18 -42.60
N THR A 5 46.52 38.97 -42.34
CA THR A 5 45.69 37.82 -41.97
C THR A 5 45.21 37.99 -40.53
N ARG A 6 44.02 38.56 -40.36
CA ARG A 6 43.29 38.58 -39.08
C ARG A 6 42.98 37.14 -38.65
N LYS A 7 43.72 36.65 -37.66
CA LYS A 7 43.44 35.40 -36.94
C LYS A 7 42.11 35.54 -36.18
N ALA A 8 41.07 34.88 -36.66
CA ALA A 8 39.78 34.78 -35.98
C ALA A 8 39.93 33.94 -34.69
N ARG A 9 40.16 34.62 -33.56
CA ARG A 9 39.94 34.07 -32.21
C ARG A 9 38.44 34.12 -31.92
N GLY A 10 37.68 33.19 -32.48
CA GLY A 10 36.23 33.11 -32.29
C GLY A 10 35.84 31.84 -31.56
N SER A 11 35.31 31.99 -30.34
CA SER A 11 34.40 31.03 -29.71
C SER A 11 34.88 29.57 -29.60
N GLN A 12 35.84 29.30 -28.71
CA GLN A 12 35.89 27.96 -28.10
C GLN A 12 34.66 27.85 -27.19
N SER A 13 33.69 27.12 -27.72
CA SER A 13 32.30 27.02 -27.31
C SER A 13 32.18 26.61 -25.85
N LEU A 14 31.26 27.24 -25.11
CA LEU A 14 30.90 26.84 -23.75
C LEU A 14 30.57 25.34 -23.66
N ILE A 15 30.11 24.75 -24.77
CA ILE A 15 29.82 23.32 -24.94
C ILE A 15 31.10 22.46 -24.82
N ASP A 16 32.23 22.94 -25.32
CA ASP A 16 33.49 22.17 -25.26
C ASP A 16 34.08 22.18 -23.85
N ARG A 17 33.86 23.28 -23.10
CA ARG A 17 34.23 23.38 -21.68
C ARG A 17 33.37 22.49 -20.79
N THR A 18 32.06 22.42 -21.02
CA THR A 18 31.16 21.54 -20.25
C THR A 18 31.42 20.07 -20.56
N LYS A 19 31.71 19.70 -21.82
CA LYS A 19 32.16 18.35 -22.18
C LYS A 19 33.49 17.98 -21.49
N ALA A 20 34.45 18.90 -21.44
CA ALA A 20 35.73 18.65 -20.76
C ALA A 20 35.57 18.43 -19.25
N VAL A 21 34.62 19.12 -18.61
CA VAL A 21 34.29 18.91 -17.18
C VAL A 21 33.50 17.61 -16.98
N PHE A 22 32.58 17.29 -17.89
CA PHE A 22 31.80 16.04 -17.85
C PHE A 22 32.68 14.79 -17.99
N PHE A 23 33.66 14.83 -18.89
CA PHE A 23 34.63 13.74 -19.11
C PHE A 23 35.92 13.88 -18.27
N SER A 24 35.96 14.81 -17.31
CA SER A 24 37.07 14.91 -16.36
C SER A 24 37.00 13.78 -15.33
N SER A 25 38.15 13.22 -14.95
CA SER A 25 38.23 12.13 -13.95
C SER A 25 37.62 12.48 -12.59
N ARG A 26 37.50 13.78 -12.28
CA ARG A 26 36.88 14.29 -11.05
C ARG A 26 35.41 14.65 -11.21
N GLY A 27 34.97 15.06 -12.41
CA GLY A 27 33.59 15.48 -12.67
C GLY A 27 32.65 14.32 -12.96
N PHE A 28 33.14 13.30 -13.68
CA PHE A 28 32.36 12.13 -14.07
C PHE A 28 31.77 11.34 -12.88
N PRO A 29 32.53 11.03 -11.81
CA PRO A 29 31.98 10.31 -10.65
C PRO A 29 30.86 11.08 -9.96
N ILE A 30 30.99 12.40 -9.84
CA ILE A 30 29.99 13.26 -9.21
C ILE A 30 28.67 13.21 -9.99
N ILE A 31 28.73 13.40 -11.30
CA ILE A 31 27.54 13.39 -12.15
C ILE A 31 26.88 12.01 -12.14
N LEU A 32 27.67 10.94 -12.17
CA LEU A 32 27.17 9.58 -12.05
C LEU A 32 26.41 9.37 -10.74
N THR A 33 26.96 9.80 -9.60
CA THR A 33 26.27 9.68 -8.30
C THR A 33 24.96 10.47 -8.26
N PHE A 34 24.93 11.70 -8.77
CA PHE A 34 23.69 12.49 -8.86
C PHE A 34 22.65 11.83 -9.78
N THR A 35 23.09 11.19 -10.86
CA THR A 35 22.20 10.48 -11.79
C THR A 35 21.58 9.26 -11.11
N VAL A 36 22.38 8.49 -10.38
CA VAL A 36 21.90 7.34 -9.58
C VAL A 36 20.92 7.80 -8.49
N LEU A 37 21.23 8.88 -7.77
CA LEU A 37 20.34 9.44 -6.76
C LEU A 37 19.02 9.93 -7.35
N ALA A 38 19.05 10.56 -8.53
CA ALA A 38 17.84 11.00 -9.23
C ALA A 38 16.96 9.82 -9.64
N ILE A 39 17.55 8.75 -10.19
CA ILE A 39 16.81 7.53 -10.55
C ILE A 39 16.21 6.88 -9.29
N LEU A 40 16.98 6.75 -8.22
CA LEU A 40 16.50 6.20 -6.95
C LEU A 40 15.34 7.02 -6.39
N PHE A 41 15.42 8.35 -6.40
CA PHE A 41 14.34 9.22 -5.94
C PHE A 41 13.02 8.95 -6.68
N VAL A 42 13.08 8.84 -8.01
CA VAL A 42 11.89 8.55 -8.83
C VAL A 42 11.35 7.15 -8.52
N LEU A 43 12.23 6.15 -8.40
CA LEU A 43 11.83 4.79 -8.05
C LEU A 43 11.16 4.71 -6.67
N PHE A 44 11.73 5.37 -5.66
CA PHE A 44 11.12 5.45 -4.33
C PHE A 44 9.75 6.14 -4.37
N ARG A 45 9.61 7.22 -5.14
CA ARG A 45 8.31 7.88 -5.32
C ARG A 45 7.27 6.97 -5.96
N MET A 46 7.64 6.25 -7.02
CA MET A 46 6.75 5.30 -7.69
C MET A 46 6.35 4.15 -6.76
N LYS A 47 7.32 3.60 -6.01
CA LYS A 47 7.05 2.53 -5.03
C LYS A 47 6.18 2.99 -3.88
N GLY A 48 6.31 4.24 -3.43
CA GLY A 48 5.41 4.82 -2.44
C GLY A 48 3.96 4.84 -2.91
N VAL A 49 3.71 5.24 -4.15
CA VAL A 49 2.34 5.27 -4.73
C VAL A 49 1.77 3.87 -4.90
N GLU A 50 2.57 2.91 -5.38
CA GLU A 50 2.15 1.51 -5.52
C GLU A 50 1.75 0.89 -4.17
N LEU A 51 2.55 1.15 -3.13
CA LEU A 51 2.29 0.64 -1.79
C LEU A 51 1.03 1.28 -1.20
N ASP A 52 0.81 2.58 -1.42
CA ASP A 52 -0.41 3.26 -0.97
C ASP A 52 -1.67 2.66 -1.59
N TYR A 53 -1.64 2.33 -2.89
CA TYR A 53 -2.74 1.62 -3.54
C TYR A 53 -2.99 0.23 -2.95
N GLN A 54 -1.94 -0.53 -2.68
CA GLN A 54 -2.08 -1.86 -2.05
C GLN A 54 -2.65 -1.76 -0.63
N VAL A 55 -2.17 -0.80 0.17
CA VAL A 55 -2.68 -0.56 1.52
C VAL A 55 -4.15 -0.16 1.48
N ASN A 56 -4.53 0.75 0.59
CA ASN A 56 -5.92 1.17 0.45
C ASN A 56 -6.85 0.02 0.02
N TYR A 57 -6.37 -0.85 -0.88
CA TYR A 57 -7.10 -2.05 -1.28
C TYR A 57 -7.33 -2.99 -0.09
N ILE A 58 -6.27 -3.31 0.67
CA ILE A 58 -6.37 -4.18 1.85
C ILE A 58 -7.29 -3.58 2.92
N ASN A 59 -7.19 -2.28 3.17
CA ASN A 59 -8.07 -1.61 4.14
C ASN A 59 -9.54 -1.72 3.76
N LYS A 60 -9.86 -1.61 2.47
CA LYS A 60 -11.22 -1.80 1.99
C LYS A 60 -11.73 -3.22 2.24
N GLU A 61 -10.92 -4.24 1.97
CA GLU A 61 -11.28 -5.64 2.27
C GLU A 61 -11.50 -5.85 3.78
N ILE A 62 -10.66 -5.26 4.63
CA ILE A 62 -10.83 -5.31 6.09
C ILE A 62 -12.17 -4.69 6.51
N ASP A 63 -12.54 -3.55 5.93
CA ASP A 63 -13.80 -2.88 6.23
C ASP A 63 -15.01 -3.72 5.79
N GLU A 64 -14.95 -4.33 4.60
CA GLU A 64 -15.99 -5.24 4.11
C GLU A 64 -16.17 -6.45 5.04
N VAL A 65 -15.07 -7.11 5.41
CA VAL A 65 -15.08 -8.25 6.34
C VAL A 65 -15.56 -7.84 7.74
N SER A 66 -15.22 -6.63 8.19
CA SER A 66 -15.67 -6.08 9.48
C SER A 66 -17.19 -5.88 9.51
N VAL A 67 -17.76 -5.35 8.43
CA VAL A 67 -19.22 -5.21 8.28
C VAL A 67 -19.90 -6.56 8.22
N GLU A 68 -19.38 -7.50 7.42
CA GLU A 68 -19.93 -8.85 7.33
C GLU A 68 -19.90 -9.57 8.69
N ASN A 69 -18.81 -9.45 9.44
CA ASN A 69 -18.68 -10.03 10.77
C ASN A 69 -19.72 -9.47 11.75
N LYS A 70 -20.00 -8.15 11.68
CA LYS A 70 -21.07 -7.52 12.48
C LYS A 70 -22.44 -8.11 12.12
N ASP A 71 -22.74 -8.27 10.83
CA ASP A 71 -24.00 -8.88 10.38
C ASP A 71 -24.10 -10.35 10.84
N LEU A 72 -23.05 -11.15 10.66
CA LEU A 72 -23.00 -12.54 11.10
C LEU A 72 -23.20 -12.68 12.62
N LYS A 73 -22.59 -11.80 13.42
CA LYS A 73 -22.82 -11.75 14.88
C LYS A 73 -24.27 -11.43 15.21
N ALA A 74 -24.87 -10.45 14.54
CA ALA A 74 -26.28 -10.11 14.73
C ALA A 74 -27.21 -11.27 14.34
N ARG A 75 -26.94 -11.94 13.20
CA ARG A 75 -27.68 -13.14 12.78
C ARG A 75 -27.54 -14.28 13.77
N LYS A 76 -26.32 -14.55 14.25
CA LYS A 76 -26.08 -15.57 15.29
C LYS A 76 -26.89 -15.26 16.55
N ALA A 77 -26.86 -14.03 17.04
CA ALA A 77 -27.64 -13.63 18.21
C ALA A 77 -29.15 -13.81 17.97
N ARG A 78 -29.65 -13.46 16.78
CA ARG A 78 -31.05 -13.67 16.39
C ARG A 78 -31.44 -15.15 16.34
N LEU A 79 -30.56 -16.02 15.84
CA LEU A 79 -30.78 -17.47 15.81
C LEU A 79 -30.73 -18.09 17.20
N MET A 80 -29.89 -17.57 18.10
CA MET A 80 -29.82 -17.96 19.51
C MET A 80 -30.88 -17.26 20.38
N SER A 81 -31.82 -16.53 19.78
CA SER A 81 -32.93 -15.93 20.54
C SER A 81 -33.79 -17.01 21.19
N VAL A 82 -34.35 -16.71 22.36
CA VAL A 82 -35.18 -17.65 23.12
C VAL A 82 -36.32 -18.20 22.28
N ASP A 83 -36.96 -17.36 21.45
CA ASP A 83 -38.06 -17.78 20.59
C ASP A 83 -37.61 -18.82 19.55
N LYS A 84 -36.47 -18.58 18.88
CA LYS A 84 -35.91 -19.53 17.91
C LYS A 84 -35.41 -20.81 18.55
N LEU A 85 -34.83 -20.73 19.74
CA LEU A 85 -34.43 -21.90 20.52
C LEU A 85 -35.65 -22.73 20.95
N ARG A 86 -36.76 -22.09 21.35
CA ARG A 86 -38.01 -22.79 21.70
C ARG A 86 -38.66 -23.44 20.48
N ASP A 87 -38.68 -22.77 19.34
CA ASP A 87 -39.18 -23.34 18.09
C ASP A 87 -38.33 -24.56 17.67
N MET A 88 -37.01 -24.44 17.72
CA MET A 88 -36.09 -25.54 17.44
C MET A 88 -36.27 -26.71 18.42
N ALA A 89 -36.44 -26.42 19.71
CA ALA A 89 -36.70 -27.44 20.72
C ALA A 89 -38.00 -28.20 20.44
N LYS A 90 -39.07 -27.50 20.03
CA LYS A 90 -40.33 -28.15 19.61
C LYS A 90 -40.14 -29.06 18.40
N THR A 91 -39.42 -28.61 17.37
CA THR A 91 -39.16 -29.42 16.15
C THR A 91 -38.41 -30.71 16.47
N HIS A 92 -37.47 -30.66 17.41
CA HIS A 92 -36.69 -31.83 17.82
C HIS A 92 -37.27 -32.61 19.01
N GLY A 93 -38.50 -32.30 19.44
CA GLY A 93 -39.17 -32.99 20.56
C GLY A 93 -38.53 -32.75 21.93
N LEU A 94 -37.68 -31.73 22.06
CA LEU A 94 -37.05 -31.32 23.30
C LEU A 94 -38.06 -30.50 24.11
N ALA A 95 -38.75 -31.15 25.04
CA ALA A 95 -39.67 -30.49 25.96
C ALA A 95 -38.92 -29.85 27.13
N GLN A 96 -39.40 -28.71 27.62
CA GLN A 96 -38.88 -28.10 28.84
C GLN A 96 -39.06 -29.10 30.01
N PRO A 97 -37.99 -29.41 30.77
CA PRO A 97 -38.08 -30.39 31.85
C PRO A 97 -39.05 -29.90 32.91
N ARG A 98 -39.88 -30.82 33.41
CA ARG A 98 -40.81 -30.54 34.51
C ARG A 98 -40.02 -30.40 35.81
N GLN A 99 -40.60 -29.72 36.81
CA GLN A 99 -39.91 -29.43 38.06
C GLN A 99 -39.44 -30.69 38.82
N ASN A 100 -40.12 -31.82 38.62
CA ASN A 100 -39.73 -33.13 39.16
C ASN A 100 -38.55 -33.80 38.43
N GLN A 101 -38.07 -33.23 37.32
CA GLN A 101 -36.93 -33.72 36.53
C GLN A 101 -35.66 -32.89 36.75
N ILE A 102 -35.72 -31.83 37.58
CA ILE A 102 -34.59 -30.97 37.90
C ILE A 102 -33.90 -31.52 39.16
N ILE A 103 -32.65 -31.97 39.02
CA ILE A 103 -31.82 -32.40 40.15
C ILE A 103 -30.85 -31.26 40.48
N VAL A 104 -30.95 -30.70 41.69
CA VAL A 104 -30.01 -29.69 42.19
C VAL A 104 -28.97 -30.41 43.03
N ILE A 105 -27.70 -30.37 42.60
CA ILE A 105 -26.57 -30.92 43.37
C ILE A 105 -25.97 -29.75 44.18
N PRO A 106 -25.89 -29.86 45.52
CA PRO A 106 -25.33 -28.83 46.40
C PRO A 106 -23.81 -28.67 46.27
#